data_AF-A0A317VYK4-F1
#
_entry.id   AF-A0A317VYK4-F1
#
_cell.length_a   1.000
_cell.length_b   1.000
_cell.length_c   1.000
_cell.angle_alpha   90.00
_cell.angle_beta   90.00
_cell.angle_gamma   90.00
#
_symmetry.space_group_name_H-M   'P 1'
#
loop_
_entity.id
_entity.type
_entity.pdbx_description
1 polymer ?
#
loop_
_entity_poly.entity_id
_entity_poly.type
_entity_poly.pdbx_seq_one_letter_code
_entity_poly.pdbx_strand_id
1 'polypeptide(L)'
;MATPKDVPEIIQLWYTVFSIPAMLELWPDTPGVRWWWESAIRQDMLHRPREKYLKVVDSSGGRIAAYGKWSLQSAEERGPRFPPWHPDMDARHNDRFFQVLESNRARAVGDGKRKNFYFDMLATHPDYRRMGAARLLLEWGCQVADQERALVYLDATDHGRPIYEGFGFVDRGDAQSQSHFTGLVPMLREPNGGRRKW
;
A
#
# COMPACT_ATOMS: atom_id res chain seq x y z
N MET A 1 -6.33 -13.09 6.64
CA MET A 1 -6.70 -11.65 6.65
C MET A 1 -6.48 -11.11 8.04
N ALA A 2 -6.14 -9.83 8.16
CA ALA A 2 -6.25 -9.12 9.43
C ALA A 2 -7.71 -8.82 9.77
N THR A 3 -7.98 -8.56 11.04
CA THR A 3 -9.28 -8.24 11.61
C THR A 3 -9.21 -6.95 12.43
N PRO A 4 -10.35 -6.36 12.84
CA PRO A 4 -10.33 -5.18 13.70
C PRO A 4 -9.59 -5.37 15.04
N LYS A 5 -9.36 -6.62 15.49
CA LYS A 5 -8.56 -6.89 16.71
C LYS A 5 -7.06 -6.67 16.49
N ASP A 6 -6.60 -6.74 15.25
CA ASP A 6 -5.19 -6.60 14.86
C ASP A 6 -4.76 -5.14 14.68
N VAL A 7 -5.70 -4.20 14.64
CA VAL A 7 -5.46 -2.78 14.31
C VAL A 7 -4.41 -2.14 15.22
N PRO A 8 -4.42 -2.32 16.56
CA PRO A 8 -3.40 -1.72 17.42
C PRO A 8 -1.98 -2.17 17.06
N GLU A 9 -1.80 -3.46 16.77
CA GLU A 9 -0.49 -4.01 16.41
C GLU A 9 -0.05 -3.60 15.00
N ILE A 10 -0.99 -3.49 14.04
CA ILE A 10 -0.72 -2.95 12.71
C ILE A 10 -0.22 -1.50 12.79
N ILE A 11 -0.84 -0.66 13.60
CA ILE A 11 -0.42 0.74 13.79
C ILE A 11 0.96 0.79 14.45
N GLN A 12 1.18 -0.02 15.49
CA GLN A 12 2.49 -0.11 16.13
C GLN A 12 3.58 -0.53 15.14
N LEU A 13 3.29 -1.51 14.28
CA LEU A 13 4.21 -1.94 13.23
C LEU A 13 4.43 -0.85 12.17
N TRP A 14 3.38 -0.10 11.79
CA TRP A 14 3.51 1.01 10.86
C TRP A 14 4.51 2.04 11.39
N TYR A 15 4.34 2.52 12.63
CA TYR A 15 5.30 3.46 13.22
C TYR A 15 6.69 2.85 13.39
N THR A 16 6.80 1.57 13.74
CA THR A 16 8.11 0.87 13.79
C THR A 16 8.85 0.91 12.45
N VAL A 17 8.14 0.81 11.33
CA VAL A 17 8.72 0.73 9.98
C VAL A 17 8.87 2.12 9.33
N PHE A 18 7.92 3.02 9.59
CA PHE A 18 7.78 4.30 8.91
C PHE A 18 8.06 5.52 9.82
N SER A 19 8.75 5.35 10.94
CA SER A 19 9.37 6.46 11.71
C SER A 19 10.56 7.08 10.97
N ILE A 20 10.36 7.49 9.72
CA ILE A 20 11.31 8.27 8.91
C ILE A 20 10.75 9.69 8.72
N PRO A 21 11.60 10.73 8.61
CA PRO A 21 11.14 12.12 8.58
C PRO A 21 10.01 12.38 7.58
N ALA A 22 10.16 11.94 6.33
CA ALA A 22 9.16 12.15 5.28
C ALA A 22 7.78 11.54 5.58
N MET A 23 7.73 10.42 6.31
CA MET A 23 6.44 9.79 6.68
C MET A 23 5.85 10.41 7.94
N LEU A 24 6.69 10.89 8.86
CA LEU A 24 6.26 11.61 10.06
C LEU A 24 5.79 13.04 9.77
N GLU A 25 6.24 13.65 8.67
CA GLU A 25 5.66 14.90 8.15
C GLU A 25 4.21 14.70 7.70
N LEU A 26 3.89 13.55 7.08
CA LEU A 26 2.53 13.21 6.65
C LEU A 26 1.65 12.75 7.82
N TRP A 27 2.20 11.87 8.68
CA TRP A 27 1.50 11.23 9.79
C TRP A 27 2.38 11.25 11.05
N PRO A 28 2.41 12.37 11.79
CA PRO A 28 3.20 12.47 13.01
C PRO A 28 2.71 11.47 14.05
N ASP A 29 3.62 11.02 14.93
CA ASP A 29 3.31 10.03 15.97
C ASP A 29 2.69 10.70 17.21
N THR A 30 1.48 11.25 17.05
CA THR A 30 0.70 11.83 18.15
C THR A 30 -0.44 10.89 18.55
N PRO A 31 -0.97 11.00 19.79
CA PRO A 31 -2.17 10.27 20.18
C PRO A 31 -3.37 10.52 19.24
N GLY A 32 -3.51 11.76 18.74
CA GLY A 32 -4.58 12.13 17.82
C GLY A 32 -4.47 11.43 16.46
N VAL A 33 -3.26 11.38 15.89
CA VAL A 33 -3.04 10.69 14.61
C VAL A 33 -3.11 9.17 14.76
N ARG A 34 -2.67 8.60 15.90
CA ARG A 34 -2.88 7.17 16.19
C ARG A 34 -4.36 6.81 16.26
N TRP A 35 -5.18 7.62 16.93
CA TRP A 35 -6.64 7.43 16.96
C TRP A 35 -7.27 7.58 15.58
N TRP A 36 -6.81 8.55 14.79
CA TRP A 36 -7.24 8.74 13.41
C TRP A 36 -6.92 7.51 12.54
N TRP A 37 -5.70 6.96 12.66
CA TRP A 37 -5.28 5.73 11.99
C TRP A 37 -6.15 4.54 12.38
N GLU A 38 -6.40 4.37 13.68
CA GLU A 38 -7.25 3.29 14.19
C GLU A 38 -8.67 3.39 13.63
N SER A 39 -9.24 4.59 13.66
CA SER A 39 -10.57 4.86 13.10
C SER A 39 -10.61 4.57 11.60
N ALA A 40 -9.63 5.04 10.83
CA ALA A 40 -9.57 4.85 9.38
C ALA A 40 -9.47 3.37 9.00
N ILE A 41 -8.55 2.63 9.62
CA ILE A 41 -8.34 1.20 9.32
C ILE A 41 -9.57 0.38 9.73
N ARG A 42 -10.17 0.66 10.89
CA ARG A 42 -11.40 -0.03 11.33
C ARG A 42 -12.55 0.22 10.38
N GLN A 43 -12.74 1.46 9.93
CA GLN A 43 -13.77 1.82 8.96
C GLN A 43 -13.58 1.08 7.63
N ASP A 44 -12.35 1.05 7.10
CA ASP A 44 -12.03 0.25 5.91
C ASP A 44 -12.39 -1.24 6.12
N MET A 45 -11.93 -1.86 7.22
CA MET A 45 -12.15 -3.28 7.49
C MET A 45 -13.64 -3.65 7.66
N LEU A 46 -14.45 -2.74 8.21
CA LEU A 46 -15.87 -2.98 8.50
C LEU A 46 -16.79 -2.66 7.32
N HIS A 47 -16.43 -1.66 6.51
CA HIS A 47 -17.36 -1.06 5.54
C HIS A 47 -16.84 -1.05 4.09
N ARG A 48 -15.56 -1.34 3.87
CA ARG A 48 -14.96 -1.36 2.52
C ARG A 48 -14.42 -2.75 2.20
N PRO A 49 -15.28 -3.71 1.78
CA PRO A 49 -14.88 -5.10 1.59
C PRO A 49 -13.83 -5.31 0.48
N ARG A 50 -13.59 -4.31 -0.38
CA ARG A 50 -12.55 -4.31 -1.42
C ARG A 50 -11.19 -3.82 -0.91
N GLU A 51 -11.13 -3.21 0.28
CA GLU A 51 -9.89 -2.94 1.00
C GLU A 51 -9.51 -4.18 1.81
N LYS A 52 -8.31 -4.71 1.55
CA LYS A 52 -7.82 -5.95 2.14
C LYS A 52 -6.55 -5.68 2.92
N TYR A 53 -6.61 -5.94 4.21
CA TYR A 53 -5.47 -5.92 5.11
C TYR A 53 -5.00 -7.36 5.32
N LEU A 54 -3.79 -7.63 4.86
CA LEU A 54 -3.10 -8.90 5.00
C LEU A 54 -2.10 -8.80 6.14
N LYS A 55 -1.88 -9.89 6.86
CA LYS A 55 -0.85 -10.01 7.90
C LYS A 55 -0.09 -11.31 7.74
N VAL A 56 1.21 -11.27 8.01
CA VAL A 56 2.06 -12.44 8.24
C VAL A 56 2.38 -12.47 9.73
N VAL A 57 2.17 -13.63 10.35
CA VAL A 57 2.35 -13.83 11.79
C VAL A 57 3.51 -14.77 12.01
N ASP A 58 4.37 -14.44 12.97
CA ASP A 58 5.39 -15.35 13.49
C ASP A 58 4.71 -16.52 14.21
N SER A 59 4.90 -17.74 13.72
CA SER A 59 4.29 -18.94 14.28
C SER A 59 4.77 -19.27 15.70
N SER A 60 5.93 -18.75 16.11
CA SER A 60 6.50 -19.00 17.44
C SER A 60 6.02 -17.99 18.48
N GLY A 61 5.86 -16.72 18.10
CA GLY A 61 5.57 -15.62 19.03
C GLY A 61 4.18 -14.99 18.86
N GLY A 62 3.41 -15.36 17.83
CA GLY A 62 2.08 -14.81 17.55
C GLY A 62 2.07 -13.35 17.09
N ARG A 63 3.23 -12.71 16.99
CA ARG A 63 3.41 -11.31 16.58
C ARG A 63 3.26 -11.13 15.07
N ILE A 64 2.73 -9.99 14.65
CA ILE A 64 2.65 -9.59 13.25
C ILE A 64 4.06 -9.22 12.76
N ALA A 65 4.64 -10.09 11.94
CA ALA A 65 5.93 -9.88 11.32
C ALA A 65 5.87 -8.87 10.15
N ALA A 66 4.75 -8.87 9.42
CA ALA A 66 4.51 -7.96 8.31
C ALA A 66 3.02 -7.75 8.08
N TYR A 67 2.65 -6.62 7.49
CA TYR A 67 1.31 -6.41 6.97
C TYR A 67 1.34 -5.72 5.61
N GLY A 68 0.28 -5.91 4.83
CA GLY A 68 0.08 -5.25 3.55
C GLY A 68 -1.35 -4.80 3.36
N LYS A 69 -1.57 -3.65 2.70
CA LYS A 69 -2.89 -3.13 2.35
C LYS A 69 -3.08 -3.14 0.84
N TRP A 70 -4.17 -3.75 0.40
CA TRP A 70 -4.57 -3.86 -1.00
C TRP A 70 -5.93 -3.22 -1.21
N SER A 71 -6.05 -2.36 -2.22
CA SER A 71 -7.32 -1.88 -2.76
C SER A 71 -7.63 -2.66 -4.05
N LEU A 72 -8.63 -3.55 -3.99
CA LEU A 72 -9.06 -4.39 -5.11
C LEU A 72 -10.11 -3.70 -6.01
N GLN A 73 -9.87 -2.43 -6.30
CA GLN A 73 -10.74 -1.52 -7.01
C GLN A 73 -9.93 -0.36 -7.61
N SER A 74 -10.49 0.27 -8.65
CA SER A 74 -9.90 1.44 -9.30
C SER A 74 -9.87 2.64 -8.34
N ALA A 75 -9.08 3.69 -8.66
CA ALA A 75 -9.06 4.91 -7.85
C ALA A 75 -10.45 5.58 -7.78
N GLU A 76 -11.21 5.54 -8.88
CA GLU A 76 -12.56 6.08 -8.97
C GLU A 76 -13.54 5.28 -8.10
N GLU A 77 -13.54 3.95 -8.20
CA GLU A 77 -14.39 3.07 -7.38
C GLU A 77 -14.09 3.19 -5.87
N ARG A 78 -12.81 3.40 -5.53
CA ARG A 78 -12.33 3.53 -4.15
C ARG A 78 -12.83 4.81 -3.47
N GLY A 79 -13.02 5.90 -4.22
CA GLY A 79 -13.28 7.23 -3.68
C GLY A 79 -12.05 7.83 -2.97
N PRO A 80 -12.21 8.64 -1.90
CA PRO A 80 -11.08 9.21 -1.14
C PRO A 80 -10.24 8.15 -0.40
N ARG A 81 -8.91 8.26 -0.46
CA ARG A 81 -7.97 7.26 0.13
C ARG A 81 -7.96 7.31 1.64
N PHE A 82 -8.11 8.50 2.17
CA PHE A 82 -8.09 8.78 3.59
C PHE A 82 -9.34 9.56 3.98
N PRO A 83 -9.81 9.42 5.22
CA PRO A 83 -10.79 10.33 5.79
C PRO A 83 -10.17 11.74 5.95
N PRO A 84 -10.97 12.77 6.28
CA PRO A 84 -10.45 14.11 6.56
C PRO A 84 -9.29 14.08 7.56
N TRP A 85 -8.26 14.89 7.32
CA TRP A 85 -7.06 14.94 8.15
C TRP A 85 -7.37 15.44 9.57
N HIS A 86 -6.77 14.78 10.57
CA HIS A 86 -6.73 15.25 11.95
C HIS A 86 -5.99 16.61 12.06
N PRO A 87 -6.36 17.50 13.01
CA PRO A 87 -5.69 18.79 13.22
C PRO A 87 -4.18 18.75 13.51
N ASP A 88 -3.67 17.59 13.94
CA ASP A 88 -2.24 17.37 14.17
C ASP A 88 -1.44 17.14 12.88
N MET A 89 -2.11 17.06 11.73
CA MET A 89 -1.49 16.86 10.40
C MET A 89 -1.54 18.15 9.57
N ASP A 90 -0.55 18.36 8.71
CA ASP A 90 -0.60 19.41 7.70
C ASP A 90 -1.48 18.96 6.52
N ALA A 91 -2.76 19.31 6.59
CA ALA A 91 -3.73 18.98 5.55
C ALA A 91 -3.31 19.46 4.15
N ARG A 92 -2.68 20.64 4.02
CA ARG A 92 -2.29 21.19 2.72
C ARG A 92 -1.12 20.41 2.13
N HIS A 93 -0.13 20.10 2.96
CA HIS A 93 1.00 19.27 2.55
C HIS A 93 0.52 17.86 2.15
N ASN A 94 -0.31 17.24 2.98
CA ASN A 94 -0.85 15.89 2.73
C ASN A 94 -1.69 15.85 1.44
N ASP A 95 -2.60 16.80 1.26
CA ASP A 95 -3.43 16.87 0.04
C ASP A 95 -2.56 16.97 -1.21
N ARG A 96 -1.52 17.82 -1.18
CA ARG A 96 -0.58 17.92 -2.30
C ARG A 96 0.17 16.61 -2.54
N PHE A 97 0.64 15.96 -1.49
CA PHE A 97 1.35 14.68 -1.58
C PHE A 97 0.48 13.60 -2.21
N PHE A 98 -0.75 13.41 -1.74
CA PHE A 98 -1.64 12.38 -2.28
C PHE A 98 -2.21 12.74 -3.65
N GLN A 99 -2.38 14.03 -3.96
CA GLN A 99 -2.73 14.46 -5.31
C GLN A 99 -1.65 14.04 -6.32
N VAL A 100 -0.37 14.14 -5.95
CA VAL A 100 0.74 13.66 -6.79
C VAL A 100 0.69 12.15 -6.99
N LEU A 101 0.47 11.37 -5.93
CA LEU A 101 0.37 9.91 -6.04
C LEU A 101 -0.82 9.47 -6.91
N GLU A 102 -1.99 10.07 -6.74
CA GLU A 102 -3.16 9.74 -7.57
C GLU A 102 -2.96 10.17 -9.03
N SER A 103 -2.27 11.29 -9.29
CA SER A 103 -1.90 11.71 -10.65
C SER A 103 -0.90 10.75 -11.30
N ASN A 104 0.09 10.27 -10.54
CA ASN A 104 1.04 9.26 -11.00
C ASN A 104 0.33 7.94 -11.33
N ARG A 105 -0.61 7.51 -10.48
CA ARG A 105 -1.45 6.33 -10.74
C ARG A 105 -2.27 6.49 -12.01
N ALA A 106 -2.97 7.61 -12.17
CA ALA A 106 -3.78 7.88 -13.35
C ALA A 106 -2.94 7.83 -14.64
N ARG A 107 -1.77 8.46 -14.64
CA ARG A 107 -0.84 8.43 -15.79
C ARG A 107 -0.33 7.01 -16.08
N ALA A 108 0.10 6.29 -15.05
CA ALA A 108 0.68 4.96 -15.21
C ALA A 108 -0.34 3.91 -15.66
N VAL A 109 -1.58 3.98 -15.14
CA VAL A 109 -2.68 3.09 -15.52
C VAL A 109 -3.27 3.47 -16.89
N GLY A 110 -3.21 4.76 -17.27
CA GLY A 110 -3.67 5.26 -18.56
C GLY A 110 -5.14 5.68 -18.53
N ASP A 111 -5.92 5.26 -19.52
CA ASP A 111 -7.31 5.71 -19.75
C ASP A 111 -8.34 5.27 -18.68
N GLY A 112 -7.89 4.60 -17.62
CA GLY A 112 -8.71 4.14 -16.50
C GLY A 112 -9.68 3.01 -16.84
N LYS A 113 -9.79 2.58 -18.10
CA LYS A 113 -10.77 1.56 -18.53
C LYS A 113 -10.38 0.16 -18.11
N ARG A 114 -9.08 -0.09 -17.92
CA ARG A 114 -8.58 -1.38 -17.46
C ARG A 114 -8.76 -1.49 -15.96
N LYS A 115 -9.38 -2.60 -15.54
CA LYS A 115 -9.44 -2.99 -14.13
C LYS A 115 -8.04 -2.94 -13.54
N ASN A 116 -7.90 -2.25 -12.41
CA ASN A 116 -6.62 -2.05 -11.76
C ASN A 116 -6.78 -2.05 -10.25
N PHE A 117 -5.82 -2.66 -9.57
CA PHE A 117 -5.70 -2.71 -8.12
C PHE A 117 -4.53 -1.86 -7.67
N TYR A 118 -4.52 -1.53 -6.38
CA TYR A 118 -3.44 -0.77 -5.76
C TYR A 118 -2.89 -1.51 -4.56
N PHE A 119 -1.57 -1.73 -4.54
CA PHE A 119 -0.88 -2.15 -3.34
C PHE A 119 -0.42 -0.91 -2.57
N ASP A 120 -1.25 -0.53 -1.59
CA ASP A 120 -1.23 0.76 -0.91
C ASP A 120 -0.09 0.84 0.12
N MET A 121 0.09 -0.23 0.91
CA MET A 121 1.09 -0.25 1.98
C MET A 121 1.74 -1.62 2.12
N LEU A 122 3.02 -1.61 2.46
CA LEU A 122 3.79 -2.78 2.87
C LEU A 122 4.70 -2.41 4.03
N ALA A 123 4.48 -3.04 5.19
CA ALA A 123 5.37 -2.95 6.33
C ALA A 123 5.92 -4.33 6.69
N THR A 124 7.23 -4.44 6.85
CA THR A 124 7.88 -5.63 7.41
C THR A 124 8.77 -5.19 8.56
N HIS A 125 8.50 -5.76 9.73
CA HIS A 125 9.25 -5.49 10.94
C HIS A 125 10.74 -5.78 10.71
N PRO A 126 11.68 -4.93 11.16
CA PRO A 126 13.10 -5.09 10.90
C PRO A 126 13.65 -6.50 11.18
N ASP A 127 13.27 -7.10 12.31
CA ASP A 127 13.71 -8.45 12.73
C ASP A 127 13.22 -9.58 11.82
N TYR A 128 12.20 -9.35 11.00
CA TYR A 128 11.60 -10.34 10.11
C TYR A 128 11.89 -10.07 8.62
N ARG A 129 12.76 -9.10 8.32
CA ARG A 129 13.18 -8.81 6.94
C ARG A 129 14.03 -9.95 6.37
N ARG A 130 14.02 -10.09 5.04
CA ARG A 130 14.74 -11.16 4.31
C ARG A 130 14.29 -12.60 4.66
N MET A 131 13.15 -12.75 5.35
CA MET A 131 12.52 -14.05 5.64
C MET A 131 11.29 -14.35 4.76
N GLY A 132 11.06 -13.54 3.72
CA GLY A 132 9.97 -13.77 2.75
C GLY A 132 8.59 -13.21 3.15
N ALA A 133 8.44 -12.53 4.30
CA ALA A 133 7.14 -12.02 4.74
C ALA A 133 6.47 -11.07 3.72
N ALA A 134 7.22 -10.11 3.17
CA ALA A 134 6.73 -9.22 2.11
C ALA A 134 6.32 -9.97 0.84
N ARG A 135 7.04 -11.04 0.49
CA ARG A 135 6.76 -11.88 -0.68
C ARG A 135 5.39 -12.55 -0.55
N LEU A 136 5.06 -13.10 0.62
CA LEU A 136 3.76 -13.74 0.87
C LEU A 136 2.59 -12.76 0.68
N LEU A 137 2.76 -11.50 1.12
CA LEU A 137 1.75 -10.45 0.98
C LEU A 137 1.54 -10.04 -0.48
N LEU A 138 2.64 -9.99 -1.27
CA LEU A 138 2.61 -9.69 -2.70
C LEU A 138 2.00 -10.84 -3.52
N GLU A 139 2.41 -12.08 -3.24
CA GLU A 139 1.91 -13.28 -3.94
C GLU A 139 0.39 -13.36 -3.89
N TRP A 140 -0.21 -13.16 -2.73
CA TRP A 140 -1.66 -13.20 -2.58
C TRP A 140 -2.36 -12.19 -3.51
N GLY A 141 -1.95 -10.91 -3.47
CA GLY A 141 -2.62 -9.86 -4.25
C GLY A 141 -2.37 -9.96 -5.75
N CYS A 142 -1.15 -10.34 -6.16
CA CYS A 142 -0.85 -10.60 -7.56
C CYS A 142 -1.63 -11.80 -8.11
N GLN A 143 -1.84 -12.86 -7.34
CA GLN A 143 -2.68 -13.99 -7.74
C GLN A 143 -4.14 -13.57 -7.95
N VAL A 144 -4.69 -12.77 -7.03
CA VAL A 144 -6.04 -12.21 -7.17
C VAL A 144 -6.13 -11.32 -8.42
N ALA A 145 -5.14 -10.46 -8.65
CA ALA A 145 -5.07 -9.62 -9.85
C ALA A 145 -5.00 -10.43 -11.15
N ASP A 146 -4.19 -11.50 -11.18
CA ASP A 146 -4.07 -12.40 -12.33
C ASP A 146 -5.42 -13.09 -12.65
N GLN A 147 -6.12 -13.59 -11.62
CA GLN A 147 -7.44 -14.21 -11.75
C GLN A 147 -8.50 -13.23 -12.27
N GLU A 148 -8.46 -12.00 -11.77
CA GLU A 148 -9.42 -10.95 -12.14
C GLU A 148 -9.00 -10.15 -13.38
N ARG A 149 -7.87 -10.52 -14.01
CA ARG A 149 -7.27 -9.84 -15.16
C ARG A 149 -7.07 -8.34 -14.92
N ALA A 150 -6.70 -7.99 -13.70
CA ALA A 150 -6.47 -6.62 -13.25
C ALA A 150 -4.98 -6.25 -13.34
N LEU A 151 -4.71 -5.01 -13.74
CA LEU A 151 -3.42 -4.36 -13.51
C LEU A 151 -3.16 -4.25 -12.01
N VAL A 152 -1.89 -4.19 -11.59
CA VAL A 152 -1.52 -3.78 -10.24
C VAL A 152 -0.61 -2.57 -10.31
N TYR A 153 -1.02 -1.50 -9.64
CA TYR A 153 -0.24 -0.30 -9.43
C TYR A 153 0.35 -0.28 -8.02
N LEU A 154 1.52 0.32 -7.85
CA LEU A 154 2.08 0.70 -6.55
C LEU A 154 3.04 1.88 -6.70
N ASP A 155 3.33 2.53 -5.58
CA ASP A 155 4.37 3.56 -5.48
C ASP A 155 5.55 2.97 -4.68
N ALA A 156 6.68 2.74 -5.35
CA ALA A 156 7.84 2.08 -4.79
C ALA A 156 8.86 3.06 -4.22
N THR A 157 9.42 2.75 -3.04
CA THR A 157 10.70 3.32 -2.64
C THR A 157 11.83 2.64 -3.39
N ASP A 158 13.00 3.28 -3.48
CA ASP A 158 14.19 2.66 -4.09
C ASP A 158 14.58 1.35 -3.41
N HIS A 159 14.36 1.23 -2.10
CA HIS A 159 14.60 0.00 -1.36
C HIS A 159 13.57 -1.10 -1.65
N GLY A 160 12.31 -0.73 -1.92
CA GLY A 160 11.23 -1.68 -2.24
C GLY A 160 11.24 -2.14 -3.69
N ARG A 161 11.80 -1.35 -4.61
CA ARG A 161 11.80 -1.64 -6.05
C ARG A 161 12.27 -3.06 -6.41
N PRO A 162 13.40 -3.59 -5.88
CA PRO A 162 13.89 -4.91 -6.32
C PRO A 162 12.93 -6.06 -6.02
N ILE A 163 12.18 -6.00 -4.91
CA ILE A 163 11.17 -7.04 -4.64
C ILE A 163 10.01 -6.94 -5.63
N TYR A 164 9.56 -5.74 -5.98
CA TYR A 164 8.46 -5.55 -6.93
C TYR A 164 8.85 -5.97 -8.35
N GLU A 165 10.06 -5.66 -8.82
CA GLU A 165 10.55 -6.13 -10.13
C GLU A 165 10.54 -7.66 -10.24
N GLY A 166 10.89 -8.36 -9.16
CA GLY A 166 10.80 -9.82 -9.08
C GLY A 166 9.37 -10.39 -9.24
N PHE A 167 8.34 -9.56 -9.07
CA PHE A 167 6.94 -9.90 -9.33
C PHE A 167 6.43 -9.46 -10.72
N GLY A 168 7.30 -8.87 -11.55
CA GLY A 168 6.96 -8.38 -12.89
C GLY A 168 6.39 -6.96 -12.89
N PHE A 169 6.59 -6.20 -11.82
CA PHE A 169 6.32 -4.76 -11.85
C PHE A 169 7.39 -4.05 -12.67
N VAL A 170 6.96 -3.09 -13.49
CA VAL A 170 7.83 -2.28 -14.33
C VAL A 170 7.72 -0.83 -13.90
N ASP A 171 8.86 -0.15 -13.82
CA ASP A 171 8.94 1.29 -13.58
C ASP A 171 8.17 2.07 -14.65
N ARG A 172 7.29 2.97 -14.21
CA ARG A 172 6.52 3.90 -15.04
C ARG A 172 6.84 5.36 -14.72
N GLY A 173 7.90 5.62 -13.96
CA GLY A 173 8.47 6.93 -13.72
C GLY A 173 8.96 7.53 -15.04
N ASP A 174 8.58 8.77 -15.30
CA ASP A 174 9.08 9.57 -16.42
C ASP A 174 9.37 11.00 -15.94
N ALA A 175 9.85 11.87 -16.82
CA ALA A 175 10.13 13.27 -16.49
C ALA A 175 8.88 14.05 -16.01
N GLN A 176 7.68 13.57 -16.32
CA GLN A 176 6.42 14.17 -15.89
C GLN A 176 5.93 13.61 -14.54
N SER A 177 6.43 12.44 -14.15
CA SER A 177 6.21 11.89 -12.81
C SER A 177 6.84 12.84 -11.79
N GLN A 178 6.02 13.31 -10.84
CA GLN A 178 6.50 14.14 -9.74
C GLN A 178 7.14 13.28 -8.64
N SER A 179 7.81 12.19 -9.03
CA SER A 179 8.49 11.23 -8.16
C SER A 179 9.59 11.89 -7.33
N HIS A 180 10.18 12.98 -7.83
CA HIS A 180 11.16 13.80 -7.09
C HIS A 180 10.53 14.48 -5.86
N PHE A 181 9.23 14.82 -5.93
CA PHE A 181 8.52 15.46 -4.82
C PHE A 181 8.18 14.45 -3.72
N THR A 182 7.80 13.23 -4.10
CA THR A 182 7.38 12.20 -3.13
C THR A 182 8.49 11.24 -2.73
N GLY A 183 9.58 11.16 -3.49
CA GLY A 183 10.60 10.12 -3.36
C GLY A 183 10.10 8.72 -3.74
N LEU A 184 8.95 8.61 -4.42
CA LEU A 184 8.31 7.35 -4.76
C LEU A 184 8.18 7.20 -6.27
N VAL A 185 8.44 5.98 -6.74
CA VAL A 185 8.46 5.64 -8.15
C VAL A 185 7.20 4.86 -8.51
N PRO A 186 6.38 5.34 -9.46
CA PRO A 186 5.19 4.62 -9.88
C PRO A 186 5.58 3.35 -10.62
N MET A 187 5.06 2.21 -10.20
CA MET A 187 5.28 0.93 -10.88
C MET A 187 3.96 0.27 -11.26
N LEU A 188 3.96 -0.43 -12.39
CA LEU A 188 2.78 -1.13 -12.90
C LEU A 188 3.13 -2.56 -13.28
N ARG A 189 2.26 -3.49 -12.90
CA ARG A 189 2.31 -4.90 -13.29
C ARG A 189 1.10 -5.28 -14.12
N GLU A 190 1.35 -5.94 -15.24
CA GLU A 190 0.33 -6.60 -16.05
C GLU A 190 -0.12 -7.92 -15.40
N PRO A 191 -1.40 -8.30 -15.48
CA PRO A 191 -1.82 -9.62 -15.03
C PRO A 191 -1.17 -10.70 -15.89
N ASN A 192 -0.68 -11.77 -15.26
CA ASN A 192 -0.18 -12.91 -16.00
C ASN A 192 -1.34 -13.56 -16.77
N GLY A 193 -1.22 -13.60 -18.10
CA GLY A 193 -2.17 -14.25 -18.99
C GLY A 193 -2.08 -15.77 -18.92
N GLY A 194 -2.28 -16.36 -17.74
CA GLY A 194 -2.60 -17.77 -17.52
C GLY A 194 -1.95 -18.78 -18.48
N ARG A 195 -0.65 -18.70 -18.76
CA ARG A 195 0.06 -19.87 -19.28
C ARG A 195 0.45 -20.71 -18.07
N ARG A 196 -0.42 -21.66 -17.72
CA ARG A 196 0.01 -22.87 -17.00
C ARG A 196 1.28 -23.34 -17.73
N LYS A 197 2.41 -23.34 -17.04
CA LYS A 197 3.53 -24.17 -17.47
C LYS A 197 3.03 -25.60 -17.34
N TRP A 198 2.71 -26.21 -18.48
CA TRP A 198 2.42 -27.64 -18.58
C TRP A 198 3.67 -28.43 -18.20
#